data_AF-A0A428P4T4-F1
#
_entry.id   AF-A0A428P4T4-F1
#
_cell.length_a   1.000
_cell.length_b   1.000
_cell.length_c   1.000
_cell.angle_alpha   90.00
_cell.angle_beta   90.00
_cell.angle_gamma   90.00
#
_symmetry.space_group_name_H-M   'P 1'
#
loop_
_entity.id
_entity.type
_entity.pdbx_description
1 polymer ?
#
loop_
_entity_poly.entity_id
_entity_poly.type
_entity_poly.pdbx_seq_one_letter_code
_entity_poly.pdbx_strand_id
1 'polypeptide(L)'
;MTPSKARHACEACRSEHVTISDRSALHHDYFSTIHQWLPMISEKRLRDIQLSLEDASHDLLLLCMKLCTISLGNYPPSQHPLYSLTKSLSSTAENAGLASLRLIQSLVLLSIYELSHAIHPAAYLTIGRAARLVILMGWHDRDAQQLFKPADTWSLREEQRRTWWSIFILDRVINTETSGFPFATPEPSPNELLPVNDDDWGRGKSLPSQSLYTTSFSSYAPLGCFARTCQAAHMLGKVINNRDCKKKSSEEAADLLTEAQSLHQALAALKISIEQTAGYESGKDEYPLWSAISICVSAQALLYSSYGCPDAPGTSSRARLALDTEMQGLSVEGLRVLASSTGPRLAQIPTQCPFMARCFYASATACAWFIREDREPEILDALRQMVSSLKGLSRWGVAGEYLALLEQGGTLNLIDTEPITVDSLSQSVWLGG
;
A
#
# COMPACT_ATOMS: atom_id res chain seq x y z
N MET A 1 -1.05 -35.43 -1.01
CA MET A 1 -1.63 -36.06 0.21
C MET A 1 -3.14 -36.08 0.09
N THR A 2 -3.89 -36.87 0.89
CA THR A 2 -5.36 -36.88 0.83
C THR A 2 -5.95 -35.70 1.64
N PRO A 3 -7.02 -35.02 1.16
CA PRO A 3 -7.60 -33.86 1.85
C PRO A 3 -8.09 -34.11 3.29
N SER A 4 -8.45 -35.35 3.63
CA SER A 4 -8.84 -35.72 5.01
C SER A 4 -7.69 -35.50 6.02
N LYS A 5 -6.43 -35.80 5.65
CA LYS A 5 -5.29 -35.57 6.55
C LYS A 5 -5.02 -34.08 6.78
N ALA A 6 -5.30 -33.24 5.77
CA ALA A 6 -5.20 -31.79 5.89
C ALA A 6 -6.28 -31.23 6.83
N ARG A 7 -7.55 -31.68 6.69
CA ARG A 7 -8.65 -31.27 7.57
C ARG A 7 -8.36 -31.60 9.04
N HIS A 8 -7.95 -32.83 9.34
CA HIS A 8 -7.66 -33.23 10.73
C HIS A 8 -6.50 -32.45 11.37
N ALA A 9 -5.50 -32.03 10.59
CA ALA A 9 -4.42 -31.17 11.11
C ALA A 9 -4.92 -29.76 11.50
N CYS A 10 -5.75 -29.14 10.66
CA CYS A 10 -6.39 -27.87 10.99
C CYS A 10 -7.41 -28.00 12.14
N GLU A 11 -8.17 -29.10 12.20
CA GLU A 11 -9.15 -29.40 13.25
C GLU A 11 -8.50 -29.54 14.63
N ALA A 12 -7.31 -30.15 14.72
CA ALA A 12 -6.58 -30.31 15.98
C ALA A 12 -6.12 -28.95 16.56
N CYS A 13 -5.58 -28.05 15.75
CA CYS A 13 -5.21 -26.70 16.19
C CYS A 13 -6.42 -25.78 16.45
N ARG A 14 -7.63 -26.17 16.03
CA ARG A 14 -8.87 -25.39 16.19
C ARG A 14 -9.31 -25.33 17.65
N SER A 15 -9.17 -26.43 18.39
CA SER A 15 -9.79 -26.62 19.72
C SER A 15 -9.16 -25.85 20.87
N GLU A 16 -7.88 -25.47 20.78
CA GLU A 16 -7.14 -24.94 21.94
C GLU A 16 -7.21 -23.40 22.07
N HIS A 17 -7.51 -22.67 20.99
CA HIS A 17 -7.31 -21.21 20.95
C HIS A 17 -8.44 -20.38 20.30
N VAL A 18 -9.47 -20.99 19.70
CA VAL A 18 -10.34 -20.27 18.74
C VAL A 18 -11.84 -20.45 18.98
N THR A 19 -12.36 -19.81 20.02
CA THR A 19 -13.76 -19.36 20.03
C THR A 19 -13.84 -17.96 19.42
N ILE A 20 -14.24 -17.86 18.14
CA ILE A 20 -14.70 -16.59 17.57
C ILE A 20 -16.12 -16.36 18.11
N SER A 21 -16.18 -15.82 19.34
CA SER A 21 -17.41 -15.66 20.11
C SER A 21 -18.47 -14.80 19.41
N ASP A 22 -18.06 -13.92 18.51
CA ASP A 22 -18.94 -13.21 17.59
C ASP A 22 -18.31 -13.15 16.19
N ARG A 23 -18.84 -13.96 15.26
CA ARG A 23 -18.45 -13.93 13.83
C ARG A 23 -19.07 -12.73 13.10
N SER A 24 -20.17 -12.18 13.59
CA SER A 24 -20.87 -11.05 12.98
C SER A 24 -20.14 -9.74 13.23
N ALA A 25 -19.72 -9.48 14.47
CA ALA A 25 -18.84 -8.37 14.82
C ALA A 25 -17.51 -8.44 14.03
N LEU A 26 -16.84 -9.59 14.02
CA LEU A 26 -15.60 -9.78 13.25
C LEU A 26 -15.77 -9.44 11.75
N HIS A 27 -16.88 -9.87 11.13
CA HIS A 27 -17.16 -9.50 9.75
C HIS A 27 -17.39 -7.98 9.63
N HIS A 28 -18.19 -7.38 10.52
CA HIS A 28 -18.44 -5.93 10.51
C HIS A 28 -17.15 -5.11 10.67
N ASP A 29 -16.29 -5.46 11.62
CA ASP A 29 -14.99 -4.81 11.84
C ASP A 29 -14.10 -4.90 10.60
N TYR A 30 -14.06 -6.07 9.95
CA TYR A 30 -13.26 -6.27 8.74
C TYR A 30 -13.80 -5.49 7.55
N PHE A 31 -15.12 -5.53 7.30
CA PHE A 31 -15.76 -4.85 6.18
C PHE A 31 -15.85 -3.33 6.35
N SER A 32 -15.89 -2.81 7.58
CA SER A 32 -15.82 -1.37 7.87
C SER A 32 -14.39 -0.80 7.89
N THR A 33 -13.36 -1.63 8.04
CA THR A 33 -11.96 -1.16 8.10
C THR A 33 -11.10 -1.63 6.93
N ILE A 34 -10.54 -2.83 6.97
CA ILE A 34 -9.53 -3.33 6.02
C ILE A 34 -10.12 -3.45 4.60
N HIS A 35 -11.37 -3.91 4.48
CA HIS A 35 -11.99 -4.11 3.17
C HIS A 35 -12.15 -2.80 2.39
N GLN A 36 -12.41 -1.68 3.07
CA GLN A 36 -12.66 -0.38 2.44
C GLN A 36 -11.50 0.11 1.57
N TRP A 37 -10.27 -0.29 1.91
CA TRP A 37 -9.05 0.14 1.23
C TRP A 37 -8.28 -1.02 0.55
N LEU A 38 -8.71 -2.27 0.73
CA LEU A 38 -8.23 -3.45 0.02
C LEU A 38 -9.33 -4.54 -0.21
N PRO A 39 -10.37 -4.27 -1.03
CA PRO A 39 -11.57 -5.11 -1.15
C PRO A 39 -11.37 -6.40 -1.98
N MET A 40 -10.74 -7.42 -1.39
CA MET A 40 -10.47 -8.73 -2.04
C MET A 40 -11.39 -9.90 -1.66
N ILE A 41 -12.22 -9.77 -0.62
CA ILE A 41 -13.03 -10.85 -0.06
C ILE A 41 -14.50 -10.56 -0.28
N SER A 42 -15.23 -11.44 -0.98
CA SER A 42 -16.65 -11.21 -1.25
C SER A 42 -17.47 -11.52 0.01
N GLU A 43 -18.08 -10.49 0.64
CA GLU A 43 -18.87 -10.66 1.86
C GLU A 43 -19.97 -11.73 1.70
N LYS A 44 -20.71 -11.68 0.58
CA LYS A 44 -21.73 -12.66 0.23
C LYS A 44 -21.20 -14.10 0.23
N ARG A 45 -19.97 -14.32 -0.24
CA ARG A 45 -19.30 -15.63 -0.29
C ARG A 45 -18.56 -16.00 1.00
N LEU A 46 -18.36 -15.05 1.91
CA LEU A 46 -17.83 -15.28 3.26
C LEU A 46 -18.95 -15.67 4.25
N ARG A 47 -20.15 -15.09 4.08
CA ARG A 47 -21.34 -15.40 4.89
C ARG A 47 -22.08 -16.67 4.45
N ASP A 48 -21.74 -17.22 3.28
CA ASP A 48 -22.27 -18.50 2.79
C ASP A 48 -21.75 -19.67 3.64
N ILE A 49 -22.66 -20.37 4.32
CA ILE A 49 -22.35 -21.47 5.24
C ILE A 49 -21.81 -22.69 4.48
N GLN A 50 -22.33 -23.00 3.28
CA GLN A 50 -21.90 -24.17 2.52
C GLN A 50 -20.45 -23.99 2.04
N LEU A 51 -20.15 -22.84 1.46
CA LEU A 51 -18.78 -22.49 1.05
C LEU A 51 -17.81 -22.43 2.25
N SER A 52 -18.30 -22.05 3.44
CA SER A 52 -17.51 -22.01 4.68
C SER A 52 -17.17 -23.40 5.23
N LEU A 53 -18.02 -24.40 5.01
CA LEU A 53 -17.80 -25.79 5.46
C LEU A 53 -16.90 -26.60 4.51
N GLU A 54 -16.76 -26.18 3.26
CA GLU A 54 -15.97 -26.89 2.25
C GLU A 54 -14.47 -26.55 2.30
N ASP A 55 -14.10 -25.28 2.50
CA ASP A 55 -12.70 -24.83 2.52
C ASP A 55 -12.05 -24.98 3.91
N ALA A 56 -11.08 -25.90 4.01
CA ALA A 56 -10.31 -26.17 5.24
C ALA A 56 -9.47 -24.98 5.74
N SER A 57 -9.36 -23.90 4.96
CA SER A 57 -8.64 -22.67 5.30
C SER A 57 -9.58 -21.52 5.71
N HIS A 58 -10.90 -21.75 5.79
CA HIS A 58 -11.87 -20.70 6.14
C HIS A 58 -11.62 -20.11 7.53
N ASP A 59 -11.41 -20.94 8.56
CA ASP A 59 -11.18 -20.42 9.91
C ASP A 59 -9.81 -19.73 10.04
N LEU A 60 -8.79 -20.14 9.27
CA LEU A 60 -7.52 -19.40 9.17
C LEU A 60 -7.74 -17.99 8.60
N LEU A 61 -8.63 -17.83 7.60
CA LEU A 61 -8.96 -16.51 7.09
C LEU A 61 -9.61 -15.63 8.15
N LEU A 62 -10.54 -16.17 8.94
CA LEU A 62 -11.16 -15.44 10.05
C LEU A 62 -10.16 -15.05 11.14
N LEU A 63 -9.16 -15.90 11.42
CA LEU A 63 -8.07 -15.56 12.32
C LEU A 63 -7.20 -14.43 11.78
N CYS A 64 -6.88 -14.42 10.48
CA CYS A 64 -6.14 -13.32 9.85
C CYS A 64 -6.98 -12.03 9.76
N MET A 65 -8.30 -12.11 9.56
CA MET A 65 -9.20 -10.96 9.69
C MET A 65 -9.11 -10.37 11.10
N LYS A 66 -9.25 -11.23 12.12
CA LYS A 66 -9.17 -10.82 13.53
C LYS A 66 -7.82 -10.20 13.85
N LEU A 67 -6.72 -10.77 13.35
CA LEU A 67 -5.37 -10.24 13.52
C LEU A 67 -5.23 -8.80 12.97
N CYS A 68 -5.89 -8.48 11.86
CA CYS A 68 -5.88 -7.14 11.30
C CYS A 68 -6.83 -6.15 12.00
N THR A 69 -7.89 -6.62 12.69
CA THR A 69 -8.89 -5.76 13.33
C THR A 69 -8.68 -5.50 14.82
N ILE A 70 -7.99 -6.37 15.55
CA ILE A 70 -7.74 -6.21 16.99
C ILE A 70 -6.87 -5.00 17.37
N SER A 71 -7.05 -4.52 18.61
CA SER A 71 -5.99 -3.82 19.33
C SER A 71 -5.02 -4.84 19.93
N LEU A 72 -3.71 -4.55 19.85
CA LEU A 72 -2.64 -5.44 20.36
C LEU A 72 -2.40 -5.29 21.87
N GLY A 73 -2.99 -4.28 22.51
CA GLY A 73 -2.73 -3.96 23.91
C GLY A 73 -1.23 -3.73 24.16
N ASN A 74 -0.66 -4.48 25.10
CA ASN A 74 0.74 -4.35 25.52
C ASN A 74 1.70 -5.32 24.80
N TYR A 75 1.23 -6.11 23.82
CA TYR A 75 2.08 -7.08 23.12
C TYR A 75 2.83 -6.43 21.94
N PRO A 76 4.16 -6.65 21.80
CA PRO A 76 4.87 -6.32 20.57
C PRO A 76 4.25 -7.04 19.38
N PRO A 77 4.03 -6.39 18.21
CA PRO A 77 3.31 -7.00 17.09
C PRO A 77 3.91 -8.33 16.61
N SER A 78 5.24 -8.39 16.53
CA SER A 78 6.00 -9.59 16.13
C SER A 78 5.93 -10.76 17.13
N GLN A 79 5.42 -10.51 18.34
CA GLN A 79 5.29 -11.50 19.43
C GLN A 79 3.82 -11.78 19.79
N HIS A 80 2.86 -11.14 19.13
CA HIS A 80 1.44 -11.28 19.47
C HIS A 80 0.95 -12.73 19.24
N PRO A 81 0.33 -13.42 20.22
CA PRO A 81 0.03 -14.85 20.11
C PRO A 81 -0.80 -15.25 18.88
N LEU A 82 -1.73 -14.40 18.43
CA LEU A 82 -2.54 -14.66 17.23
C LEU A 82 -1.72 -14.59 15.93
N TYR A 83 -0.65 -13.78 15.88
CA TYR A 83 0.27 -13.73 14.75
C TYR A 83 1.09 -15.03 14.67
N SER A 84 1.65 -15.49 15.79
CA SER A 84 2.32 -16.79 15.88
C SER A 84 1.41 -17.96 15.47
N LEU A 85 0.14 -17.94 15.92
CA LEU A 85 -0.86 -18.95 15.57
C LEU A 85 -1.18 -18.97 14.07
N THR A 86 -1.45 -17.81 13.45
CA THR A 86 -1.75 -17.73 12.00
C THR A 86 -0.55 -18.09 11.13
N LYS A 87 0.67 -17.74 11.54
CA LYS A 87 1.92 -18.21 10.87
C LYS A 87 2.03 -19.73 10.93
N SER A 88 1.84 -20.33 12.10
CA SER A 88 1.86 -21.80 12.28
C SER A 88 0.79 -22.50 11.43
N LEU A 89 -0.46 -22.04 11.51
CA LEU A 89 -1.58 -22.60 10.74
C LEU A 89 -1.39 -22.47 9.22
N SER A 90 -0.89 -21.33 8.73
CA SER A 90 -0.60 -21.16 7.29
C SER A 90 0.47 -22.14 6.81
N SER A 91 1.53 -22.36 7.59
CA SER A 91 2.57 -23.34 7.24
C SER A 91 2.04 -24.77 7.30
N THR A 92 1.20 -25.11 8.28
CA THR A 92 0.52 -26.42 8.36
C THR A 92 -0.38 -26.65 7.15
N ALA A 93 -1.12 -25.64 6.69
CA ALA A 93 -1.95 -25.72 5.48
C ALA A 93 -1.10 -25.92 4.20
N GLU A 94 -0.02 -25.14 4.04
CA GLU A 94 0.95 -25.29 2.95
C GLU A 94 1.57 -26.70 2.94
N ASN A 95 2.07 -27.18 4.10
CA ASN A 95 2.66 -28.51 4.26
C ASN A 95 1.66 -29.67 4.04
N ALA A 96 0.38 -29.44 4.33
CA ALA A 96 -0.68 -30.41 4.05
C ALA A 96 -1.05 -30.51 2.55
N GLY A 97 -0.53 -29.59 1.72
CA GLY A 97 -0.83 -29.49 0.28
C GLY A 97 -2.15 -28.78 -0.01
N LEU A 98 -2.62 -27.91 0.88
CA LEU A 98 -3.78 -27.06 0.60
C LEU A 98 -3.38 -25.90 -0.31
N ALA A 99 -4.14 -25.71 -1.39
CA ALA A 99 -4.06 -24.53 -2.25
C ALA A 99 -5.50 -24.05 -2.51
N SER A 100 -5.94 -23.03 -1.75
CA SER A 100 -7.29 -22.48 -1.84
C SER A 100 -7.29 -20.96 -1.81
N LEU A 101 -8.39 -20.37 -2.27
CA LEU A 101 -8.59 -18.92 -2.23
C LEU A 101 -8.57 -18.38 -0.79
N ARG A 102 -9.14 -19.12 0.18
CA ARG A 102 -9.12 -18.71 1.59
C ARG A 102 -7.70 -18.76 2.18
N LEU A 103 -6.86 -19.74 1.82
CA LEU A 103 -5.45 -19.75 2.23
C LEU A 103 -4.68 -18.56 1.65
N ILE A 104 -4.84 -18.28 0.36
CA ILE A 104 -4.16 -17.17 -0.32
C ILE A 104 -4.59 -15.82 0.28
N GLN A 105 -5.90 -15.60 0.47
CA GLN A 105 -6.41 -14.40 1.15
C GLN A 105 -5.89 -14.30 2.61
N SER A 106 -5.70 -15.44 3.30
CA SER A 106 -5.13 -15.45 4.65
C SER A 106 -3.67 -14.99 4.67
N LEU A 107 -2.87 -15.41 3.70
CA LEU A 107 -1.49 -14.95 3.53
C LEU A 107 -1.43 -13.45 3.17
N VAL A 108 -2.36 -12.96 2.35
CA VAL A 108 -2.47 -11.53 2.03
C VAL A 108 -2.82 -10.71 3.28
N LEU A 109 -3.79 -11.12 4.09
CA LEU A 109 -4.09 -10.44 5.37
C LEU A 109 -2.89 -10.51 6.33
N LEU A 110 -2.17 -11.63 6.36
CA LEU A 110 -0.99 -11.81 7.20
C LEU A 110 0.17 -10.88 6.77
N SER A 111 0.40 -10.69 5.47
CA SER A 111 1.41 -9.74 4.97
C SER A 111 1.00 -8.28 5.15
N ILE A 112 -0.30 -7.95 5.16
CA ILE A 112 -0.80 -6.63 5.57
C ILE A 112 -0.43 -6.36 7.03
N TYR A 113 -0.67 -7.31 7.93
CA TYR A 113 -0.30 -7.18 9.34
C TYR A 113 1.21 -6.97 9.50
N GLU A 114 2.01 -7.82 8.86
CA GLU A 114 3.47 -7.73 8.87
C GLU A 114 3.97 -6.38 8.33
N LEU A 115 3.43 -5.89 7.21
CA LEU A 115 3.79 -4.57 6.64
C LEU A 115 3.37 -3.41 7.56
N SER A 116 2.13 -3.43 8.06
CA SER A 116 1.57 -2.31 8.85
C SER A 116 2.23 -2.15 10.22
N HIS A 117 2.86 -3.21 10.73
CA HIS A 117 3.67 -3.21 11.94
C HIS A 117 5.19 -3.32 11.65
N ALA A 118 5.64 -2.91 10.46
CA ALA A 118 7.04 -2.80 10.04
C ALA A 118 7.88 -4.09 10.15
N ILE A 119 7.25 -5.26 10.14
CA ILE A 119 7.89 -6.58 10.11
C ILE A 119 8.33 -6.92 8.67
N HIS A 120 9.03 -5.99 8.01
CA HIS A 120 9.28 -5.97 6.55
C HIS A 120 9.85 -7.29 5.98
N PRO A 121 10.85 -7.97 6.60
CA PRO A 121 11.35 -9.24 6.07
C PRO A 121 10.29 -10.35 6.07
N ALA A 122 9.39 -10.35 7.05
CA ALA A 122 8.28 -11.30 7.10
C ALA A 122 7.24 -10.97 6.01
N ALA A 123 6.87 -9.69 5.87
CA ALA A 123 5.92 -9.22 4.86
C ALA A 123 6.36 -9.61 3.44
N TYR A 124 7.63 -9.37 3.10
CA TYR A 124 8.22 -9.74 1.80
C TYR A 124 8.15 -11.25 1.53
N LEU A 125 8.47 -12.09 2.53
CA LEU A 125 8.40 -13.55 2.39
C LEU A 125 6.96 -14.08 2.35
N THR A 126 6.03 -13.48 3.09
CA THR A 126 4.62 -13.88 3.10
C THR A 126 3.91 -13.47 1.80
N ILE A 127 4.15 -12.26 1.29
CA ILE A 127 3.59 -11.85 -0.02
C ILE A 127 4.19 -12.69 -1.15
N GLY A 128 5.48 -13.04 -1.06
CA GLY A 128 6.14 -13.96 -1.97
C GLY A 128 5.47 -15.34 -2.05
N ARG A 129 5.09 -15.91 -0.90
CA ARG A 129 4.33 -17.18 -0.84
C ARG A 129 2.93 -17.03 -1.45
N ALA A 130 2.21 -15.96 -1.12
CA ALA A 130 0.89 -15.69 -1.71
C ALA A 130 0.93 -15.58 -3.24
N ALA A 131 1.91 -14.84 -3.78
CA ALA A 131 2.16 -14.73 -5.21
C ALA A 131 2.44 -16.08 -5.87
N ARG A 132 3.32 -16.90 -5.27
CA ARG A 132 3.67 -18.23 -5.81
C ARG A 132 2.50 -19.21 -5.78
N LEU A 133 1.62 -19.13 -4.77
CA LEU A 133 0.38 -19.89 -4.76
C LEU A 133 -0.61 -19.42 -5.84
N VAL A 134 -0.79 -18.11 -6.08
CA VAL A 134 -1.64 -17.64 -7.20
C VAL A 134 -1.08 -18.02 -8.57
N ILE A 135 0.25 -18.02 -8.72
CA ILE A 135 0.91 -18.49 -9.94
C ILE A 135 0.64 -20.00 -10.15
N LEU A 136 0.79 -20.82 -9.11
CA LEU A 136 0.47 -22.25 -9.12
C LEU A 136 -1.03 -22.52 -9.41
N MET A 137 -1.93 -21.67 -8.90
CA MET A 137 -3.38 -21.76 -9.15
C MET A 137 -3.80 -21.25 -10.53
N GLY A 138 -2.89 -20.64 -11.31
CA GLY A 138 -3.15 -20.21 -12.69
C GLY A 138 -4.02 -18.97 -12.86
N TRP A 139 -4.13 -18.07 -11.86
CA TRP A 139 -4.97 -16.85 -12.00
C TRP A 139 -4.23 -15.63 -12.54
N HIS A 140 -2.90 -15.64 -12.48
CA HIS A 140 -2.00 -14.59 -12.96
C HIS A 140 -1.97 -14.43 -14.50
N ASP A 141 -2.34 -15.50 -15.22
CA ASP A 141 -2.37 -15.58 -16.68
C ASP A 141 -3.44 -16.62 -17.07
N ARG A 142 -4.17 -16.34 -18.15
CA ARG A 142 -5.23 -17.21 -18.68
C ARG A 142 -4.70 -18.32 -19.57
N ASP A 143 -3.56 -18.08 -20.21
CA ASP A 143 -2.96 -19.00 -21.17
C ASP A 143 -1.97 -19.96 -20.49
N ALA A 144 -1.62 -19.68 -19.21
CA ALA A 144 -0.90 -20.58 -18.32
C ALA A 144 -1.67 -21.88 -18.00
N GLN A 145 -0.93 -22.94 -17.71
CA GLN A 145 -1.48 -24.28 -17.44
C GLN A 145 -2.43 -24.29 -16.23
N GLN A 146 -3.72 -24.48 -16.49
CA GLN A 146 -4.77 -24.51 -15.47
C GLN A 146 -4.77 -25.87 -14.74
N LEU A 147 -4.00 -25.97 -13.65
CA LEU A 147 -3.86 -27.18 -12.83
C LEU A 147 -5.06 -27.47 -11.90
N PHE A 148 -5.98 -26.52 -11.76
CA PHE A 148 -7.09 -26.55 -10.81
C PHE A 148 -8.44 -26.26 -11.49
N LYS A 149 -9.55 -26.55 -10.81
CA LYS A 149 -10.90 -26.25 -11.32
C LYS A 149 -11.02 -24.74 -11.58
N PRO A 150 -11.42 -24.29 -12.80
CA PRO A 150 -11.67 -22.88 -13.06
C PRO A 150 -12.88 -22.37 -12.26
N ALA A 151 -12.96 -21.05 -12.08
CA ALA A 151 -14.12 -20.42 -11.45
C ALA A 151 -15.40 -20.69 -12.26
N ASP A 152 -16.37 -21.35 -11.62
CA ASP A 152 -17.69 -21.68 -12.15
C ASP A 152 -18.70 -20.52 -12.06
N THR A 153 -18.39 -19.48 -11.28
CA THR A 153 -19.22 -18.30 -11.06
C THR A 153 -18.43 -17.02 -11.29
N TRP A 154 -19.07 -16.01 -11.90
CA TRP A 154 -18.47 -14.70 -12.14
C TRP A 154 -17.97 -14.06 -10.83
N SER A 155 -18.73 -14.18 -9.73
CA SER A 155 -18.34 -13.64 -8.42
C SER A 155 -17.10 -14.29 -7.83
N LEU A 156 -16.88 -15.60 -8.04
CA LEU A 156 -15.63 -16.27 -7.64
C LEU A 156 -14.46 -15.80 -8.52
N ARG A 157 -14.67 -15.62 -9.83
CA ARG A 157 -13.62 -15.14 -10.74
C ARG A 157 -13.20 -13.69 -10.41
N GLU A 158 -14.14 -12.84 -10.01
CA GLU A 158 -13.85 -11.49 -9.54
C GLU A 158 -13.18 -11.49 -8.16
N GLU A 159 -13.55 -12.39 -7.25
CA GLU A 159 -12.86 -12.56 -5.96
C GLU A 159 -11.40 -13.05 -6.13
N GLN A 160 -11.15 -13.96 -7.08
CA GLN A 160 -9.80 -14.38 -7.49
C GLN A 160 -9.01 -13.21 -8.10
N ARG A 161 -9.59 -12.48 -9.06
CA ARG A 161 -8.97 -11.28 -9.68
C ARG A 161 -8.59 -10.25 -8.62
N ARG A 162 -9.48 -9.96 -7.68
CA ARG A 162 -9.24 -8.97 -6.63
C ARG A 162 -8.17 -9.43 -5.66
N THR A 163 -8.15 -10.72 -5.31
CA THR A 163 -7.07 -11.32 -4.50
C THR A 163 -5.71 -11.25 -5.24
N TRP A 164 -5.68 -11.50 -6.55
CA TRP A 164 -4.48 -11.32 -7.37
C TRP A 164 -3.98 -9.86 -7.35
N TRP A 165 -4.87 -8.91 -7.60
CA TRP A 165 -4.54 -7.48 -7.57
C TRP A 165 -4.11 -6.98 -6.18
N SER A 166 -4.62 -7.54 -5.08
CA SER A 166 -4.12 -7.25 -3.73
C SER A 166 -2.69 -7.73 -3.51
N ILE A 167 -2.33 -8.89 -4.08
CA ILE A 167 -0.93 -9.36 -4.08
C ILE A 167 -0.07 -8.42 -4.91
N PHE A 168 -0.59 -8.05 -6.10
CA PHE A 168 -0.18 -6.90 -6.92
C PHE A 168 0.29 -5.71 -6.08
N ILE A 169 -0.68 -5.09 -5.41
CA ILE A 169 -0.50 -3.86 -4.64
C ILE A 169 0.55 -4.02 -3.55
N LEU A 170 0.48 -5.08 -2.74
CA LEU A 170 1.38 -5.26 -1.61
C LEU A 170 2.82 -5.58 -2.03
N ASP A 171 3.02 -6.37 -3.08
CA ASP A 171 4.35 -6.68 -3.62
C ASP A 171 5.05 -5.41 -4.16
N ARG A 172 4.30 -4.50 -4.79
CA ARG A 172 4.82 -3.18 -5.19
C ARG A 172 5.05 -2.25 -3.98
N VAL A 173 4.14 -2.19 -3.01
CA VAL A 173 4.28 -1.33 -1.81
C VAL A 173 5.43 -1.78 -0.90
N ILE A 174 5.60 -3.08 -0.65
CA ILE A 174 6.68 -3.62 0.22
C ILE A 174 8.06 -3.27 -0.35
N ASN A 175 8.21 -3.26 -1.68
CA ASN A 175 9.48 -2.95 -2.36
C ASN A 175 9.72 -1.44 -2.58
N THR A 176 8.96 -0.56 -1.92
CA THR A 176 9.14 0.90 -2.06
C THR A 176 10.38 1.40 -1.31
N GLU A 177 10.67 0.87 -0.11
CA GLU A 177 11.83 1.28 0.69
C GLU A 177 13.11 0.49 0.36
N THR A 178 12.97 -0.76 -0.09
CA THR A 178 14.07 -1.59 -0.57
C THR A 178 14.42 -1.24 -2.02
N SER A 179 15.60 -1.63 -2.50
CA SER A 179 16.06 -1.36 -3.86
C SER A 179 17.00 -2.46 -4.36
N GLY A 180 16.81 -2.87 -5.61
CA GLY A 180 17.51 -4.00 -6.23
C GLY A 180 16.87 -5.37 -6.00
N PHE A 181 15.78 -5.44 -5.23
CA PHE A 181 15.03 -6.66 -4.95
C PHE A 181 14.04 -6.96 -6.08
N PRO A 182 13.93 -8.23 -6.55
CA PRO A 182 12.95 -8.59 -7.56
C PRO A 182 11.54 -8.69 -6.97
N PHE A 183 10.53 -8.23 -7.71
CA PHE A 183 9.13 -8.45 -7.38
C PHE A 183 8.77 -9.94 -7.32
N ALA A 184 7.86 -10.31 -6.43
CA ALA A 184 7.32 -11.67 -6.36
C ALA A 184 6.36 -11.98 -7.51
N THR A 185 5.70 -10.95 -8.05
CA THR A 185 4.72 -11.02 -9.14
C THR A 185 5.31 -10.50 -10.46
N PRO A 186 5.03 -11.17 -11.60
CA PRO A 186 5.40 -10.65 -12.92
C PRO A 186 4.70 -9.32 -13.23
N GLU A 187 5.13 -8.68 -14.31
CA GLU A 187 4.49 -7.47 -14.82
C GLU A 187 3.17 -7.81 -15.54
N PRO A 188 2.13 -6.95 -15.50
CA PRO A 188 0.80 -7.33 -15.99
C PRO A 188 0.77 -7.55 -17.50
N SER A 189 0.02 -8.57 -17.95
CA SER A 189 -0.16 -8.85 -19.37
C SER A 189 -0.92 -7.72 -20.10
N PRO A 190 -0.73 -7.52 -21.41
CA PRO A 190 -1.50 -6.52 -22.19
C PRO A 190 -3.03 -6.68 -22.10
N ASN A 191 -3.49 -7.89 -21.76
CA ASN A 191 -4.90 -8.24 -21.59
C ASN A 191 -5.35 -8.31 -20.11
N GLU A 192 -4.53 -7.81 -19.17
CA GLU A 192 -4.85 -7.84 -17.74
C GLU A 192 -6.10 -7.00 -17.46
N LEU A 193 -7.04 -7.56 -16.71
CA LEU A 193 -8.31 -6.90 -16.43
C LEU A 193 -8.34 -6.35 -15.01
N LEU A 194 -8.69 -5.08 -14.90
CA LEU A 194 -8.95 -4.41 -13.64
C LEU A 194 -10.19 -5.01 -12.94
N PRO A 195 -10.26 -4.94 -11.60
CA PRO A 195 -11.50 -5.20 -10.87
C PRO A 195 -12.65 -4.35 -11.41
N VAL A 196 -13.88 -4.86 -11.33
CA VAL A 196 -15.07 -4.02 -11.61
C VAL A 196 -15.33 -3.04 -10.46
N ASN A 197 -16.27 -2.11 -10.64
CA ASN A 197 -16.74 -1.23 -9.57
C ASN A 197 -17.11 -2.03 -8.30
N ASP A 198 -16.62 -1.56 -7.14
CA ASP A 198 -16.69 -2.24 -5.84
C ASP A 198 -18.13 -2.46 -5.36
N ASP A 199 -18.97 -1.46 -5.60
CA ASP A 199 -20.36 -1.35 -5.19
C ASP A 199 -21.26 -2.31 -6.01
N ASP A 200 -21.00 -2.41 -7.31
CA ASP A 200 -21.66 -3.38 -8.20
C ASP A 200 -21.22 -4.83 -7.94
N TRP A 201 -19.95 -5.06 -7.56
CA TRP A 201 -19.49 -6.37 -7.09
C TRP A 201 -20.15 -6.77 -5.76
N GLY A 202 -20.27 -5.83 -4.81
CA GLY A 202 -20.97 -6.03 -3.53
C GLY A 202 -22.45 -6.42 -3.73
N ARG A 203 -23.14 -5.73 -4.66
CA ARG A 203 -24.51 -6.08 -5.10
C ARG A 203 -24.58 -7.42 -5.88
N GLY A 204 -23.45 -8.00 -6.28
CA GLY A 204 -23.37 -9.23 -7.07
C GLY A 204 -23.77 -9.06 -8.54
N LYS A 205 -23.79 -7.83 -9.05
CA LYS A 205 -24.14 -7.48 -10.44
C LYS A 205 -22.97 -7.86 -11.35
N SER A 206 -23.20 -8.80 -12.26
CA SER A 206 -22.16 -9.19 -13.23
C SER A 206 -21.97 -8.11 -14.29
N LEU A 207 -20.75 -7.58 -14.38
CA LEU A 207 -20.34 -6.55 -15.34
C LEU A 207 -19.06 -6.94 -16.09
N PRO A 208 -18.79 -6.34 -17.27
CA PRO A 208 -17.50 -6.47 -17.95
C PRO A 208 -16.42 -5.70 -17.20
N SER A 209 -15.29 -6.36 -16.95
CA SER A 209 -14.06 -5.72 -16.48
C SER A 209 -13.34 -5.00 -17.62
N GLN A 210 -12.72 -3.85 -17.33
CA GLN A 210 -11.91 -3.10 -18.30
C GLN A 210 -10.44 -3.55 -18.28
N SER A 211 -9.70 -3.35 -19.38
CA SER A 211 -8.26 -3.64 -19.43
C SER A 211 -7.45 -2.56 -18.70
N LEU A 212 -6.35 -2.95 -18.07
CA LEU A 212 -5.32 -2.05 -17.54
C LEU A 212 -4.73 -1.14 -18.63
N TYR A 213 -4.52 -1.69 -19.84
CA TYR A 213 -3.84 -1.04 -20.95
C TYR A 213 -4.82 -0.50 -22.02
N THR A 214 -6.04 -0.14 -21.63
CA THR A 214 -6.99 0.47 -22.57
C THR A 214 -6.58 1.92 -22.92
N THR A 215 -6.81 2.34 -24.15
CA THR A 215 -6.57 3.72 -24.60
C THR A 215 -7.65 4.69 -24.13
N SER A 216 -8.83 4.19 -23.81
CA SER A 216 -9.90 4.93 -23.14
C SER A 216 -10.79 4.00 -22.31
N PHE A 217 -11.35 4.52 -21.22
CA PHE A 217 -12.27 3.76 -20.36
C PHE A 217 -13.71 3.95 -20.83
N SER A 218 -14.47 2.86 -20.89
CA SER A 218 -15.90 2.87 -21.22
C SER A 218 -16.73 3.51 -20.10
N SER A 219 -17.64 4.40 -20.49
CA SER A 219 -18.65 5.00 -19.61
C SER A 219 -19.72 4.02 -19.13
N TYR A 220 -19.85 2.84 -19.76
CA TYR A 220 -20.83 1.82 -19.38
C TYR A 220 -20.48 1.09 -18.07
N ALA A 221 -19.19 0.99 -17.75
CA ALA A 221 -18.68 0.25 -16.59
C ALA A 221 -17.58 1.07 -15.88
N PRO A 222 -17.93 2.19 -15.22
CA PRO A 222 -16.96 3.08 -14.59
C PRO A 222 -16.05 2.33 -13.60
N LEU A 223 -14.78 2.75 -13.54
CA LEU A 223 -13.79 2.12 -12.65
C LEU A 223 -14.19 2.30 -11.17
N GLY A 224 -13.92 1.29 -10.35
CA GLY A 224 -14.02 1.38 -8.89
C GLY A 224 -12.84 2.09 -8.24
N CYS A 225 -12.90 2.25 -6.91
CA CYS A 225 -11.80 2.78 -6.10
C CYS A 225 -10.63 1.78 -6.08
N PHE A 226 -10.95 0.49 -6.02
CA PHE A 226 -9.92 -0.55 -6.06
C PHE A 226 -9.23 -0.67 -7.42
N ALA A 227 -9.96 -0.46 -8.53
CA ALA A 227 -9.37 -0.43 -9.87
C ALA A 227 -8.34 0.72 -10.03
N ARG A 228 -8.62 1.92 -9.50
CA ARG A 228 -7.65 3.02 -9.46
C ARG A 228 -6.44 2.71 -8.57
N THR A 229 -6.65 1.96 -7.49
CA THR A 229 -5.57 1.46 -6.62
C THR A 229 -4.64 0.49 -7.37
N CYS A 230 -5.21 -0.37 -8.22
CA CYS A 230 -4.45 -1.27 -9.11
C CYS A 230 -3.59 -0.48 -10.11
N GLN A 231 -4.15 0.56 -10.73
CA GLN A 231 -3.41 1.45 -11.64
C GLN A 231 -2.27 2.19 -10.93
N ALA A 232 -2.52 2.72 -9.73
CA ALA A 232 -1.49 3.38 -8.92
C ALA A 232 -0.34 2.43 -8.57
N ALA A 233 -0.65 1.17 -8.19
CA ALA A 233 0.37 0.16 -7.91
C ALA A 233 1.17 -0.24 -9.16
N HIS A 234 0.55 -0.29 -10.34
CA HIS A 234 1.28 -0.52 -11.58
C HIS A 234 2.29 0.61 -11.87
N MET A 235 1.87 1.88 -11.72
CA MET A 235 2.77 3.03 -11.87
C MET A 235 3.89 3.05 -10.82
N LEU A 236 3.61 2.68 -9.56
CA LEU A 236 4.64 2.48 -8.53
C LEU A 236 5.68 1.43 -8.95
N GLY A 237 5.23 0.32 -9.55
CA GLY A 237 6.13 -0.70 -10.09
C GLY A 237 7.06 -0.18 -11.19
N LYS A 238 6.56 0.68 -12.09
CA LYS A 238 7.40 1.35 -13.10
C LYS A 238 8.45 2.26 -12.47
N VAL A 239 8.08 3.09 -11.48
CA VAL A 239 9.03 3.97 -10.78
C VAL A 239 10.12 3.17 -10.05
N ILE A 240 9.75 2.09 -9.36
CA ILE A 240 10.70 1.19 -8.68
C ILE A 240 11.69 0.59 -9.68
N ASN A 241 11.22 0.13 -10.85
CA ASN A 241 12.08 -0.39 -11.91
C ASN A 241 13.04 0.69 -12.45
N ASN A 242 12.53 1.87 -12.82
CA ASN A 242 13.33 3.00 -13.32
C ASN A 242 14.43 3.41 -12.31
N ARG A 243 14.08 3.56 -11.04
CA ARG A 243 15.00 3.81 -9.91
C ARG A 243 16.09 2.75 -9.79
N ASP A 244 15.73 1.48 -9.92
CA ASP A 244 16.66 0.36 -9.72
C ASP A 244 17.52 0.07 -10.97
N CYS A 245 17.08 0.50 -12.16
CA CYS A 245 17.88 0.57 -13.37
C CYS A 245 18.86 1.76 -13.34
N LYS A 246 18.46 2.92 -12.82
CA LYS A 246 19.34 4.10 -12.61
C LYS A 246 20.61 3.79 -11.80
N LYS A 247 20.58 2.74 -10.98
CA LYS A 247 21.74 2.24 -10.19
C LYS A 247 22.63 1.22 -10.92
N LYS A 248 22.24 0.71 -12.10
CA LYS A 248 22.87 -0.44 -12.76
C LYS A 248 23.59 -0.10 -14.07
N SER A 249 23.02 0.76 -14.92
CA SER A 249 23.63 1.14 -16.22
C SER A 249 24.05 2.61 -16.27
N SER A 250 25.14 2.91 -16.98
CA SER A 250 25.56 4.29 -17.27
C SER A 250 25.42 4.67 -18.75
N GLU A 251 25.12 3.69 -19.61
CA GLU A 251 25.14 3.83 -21.07
C GLU A 251 23.76 4.24 -21.63
N GLU A 252 22.67 3.87 -20.96
CA GLU A 252 21.27 4.14 -21.35
C GLU A 252 20.67 5.36 -20.61
N ALA A 253 21.53 6.31 -20.21
CA ALA A 253 21.12 7.40 -19.31
C ALA A 253 20.02 8.32 -19.88
N ALA A 254 19.98 8.52 -21.20
CA ALA A 254 18.97 9.34 -21.86
C ALA A 254 17.58 8.67 -21.87
N ASP A 255 17.53 7.36 -22.11
CA ASP A 255 16.28 6.59 -22.14
C ASP A 255 15.66 6.50 -20.74
N LEU A 256 16.48 6.29 -19.70
CA LEU A 256 16.05 6.31 -18.30
C LEU A 256 15.51 7.69 -17.84
N LEU A 257 16.02 8.79 -18.40
CA LEU A 257 15.50 10.14 -18.16
C LEU A 257 14.19 10.38 -18.91
N THR A 258 14.08 9.91 -20.17
CA THR A 258 12.86 10.01 -20.98
C THR A 258 11.73 9.16 -20.39
N GLU A 259 12.04 7.98 -19.85
CA GLU A 259 11.11 7.17 -19.04
C GLU A 259 10.69 7.95 -17.78
N ALA A 260 11.63 8.52 -17.01
CA ALA A 260 11.31 9.27 -15.79
C ALA A 260 10.39 10.48 -16.05
N GLN A 261 10.63 11.24 -17.13
CA GLN A 261 9.74 12.33 -17.56
C GLN A 261 8.34 11.80 -17.93
N SER A 262 8.26 10.68 -18.66
CA SER A 262 7.00 10.02 -19.03
C SER A 262 6.23 9.50 -17.80
N LEU A 263 6.94 8.94 -16.81
CA LEU A 263 6.37 8.47 -15.55
C LEU A 263 5.84 9.63 -14.70
N HIS A 264 6.54 10.77 -14.64
CA HIS A 264 6.03 11.99 -14.00
C HIS A 264 4.71 12.45 -14.63
N GLN A 265 4.64 12.55 -15.97
CA GLN A 265 3.42 12.95 -16.68
C GLN A 265 2.25 11.99 -16.42
N ALA A 266 2.50 10.68 -16.53
CA ALA A 266 1.49 9.65 -16.29
C ALA A 266 0.99 9.63 -14.84
N LEU A 267 1.89 9.80 -13.85
CA LEU A 267 1.51 9.92 -12.44
C LEU A 267 0.71 11.20 -12.16
N ALA A 268 1.08 12.34 -12.75
CA ALA A 268 0.35 13.59 -12.60
C ALA A 268 -1.08 13.47 -13.18
N ALA A 269 -1.24 12.90 -14.37
CA ALA A 269 -2.54 12.63 -14.98
C ALA A 269 -3.39 11.65 -14.15
N LEU A 270 -2.79 10.56 -13.65
CA LEU A 270 -3.47 9.59 -12.79
C LEU A 270 -3.92 10.22 -11.46
N LYS A 271 -3.07 11.03 -10.82
CA LYS A 271 -3.39 11.80 -9.60
C LYS A 271 -4.60 12.70 -9.81
N ILE A 272 -4.60 13.48 -10.89
CA ILE A 272 -5.72 14.35 -11.26
C ILE A 272 -7.01 13.54 -11.49
N SER A 273 -6.94 12.40 -12.19
CA SER A 273 -8.10 11.54 -12.42
C SER A 273 -8.68 10.92 -11.13
N ILE A 274 -7.81 10.53 -10.18
CA ILE A 274 -8.22 10.06 -8.84
C ILE A 274 -8.91 11.18 -8.07
N GLU A 275 -8.30 12.37 -7.99
CA GLU A 275 -8.86 13.52 -7.26
C GLU A 275 -10.18 14.03 -7.86
N GLN A 276 -10.30 14.05 -9.20
CA GLN A 276 -11.55 14.42 -9.88
C GLN A 276 -12.67 13.42 -9.58
N THR A 277 -12.37 12.12 -9.50
CA THR A 277 -13.38 11.11 -9.14
C THR A 277 -13.96 11.38 -7.74
N ALA A 278 -13.10 11.65 -6.75
CA ALA A 278 -13.51 11.96 -5.38
C ALA A 278 -14.47 13.16 -5.30
N GLY A 279 -14.32 14.15 -6.19
CA GLY A 279 -15.21 15.31 -6.25
C GLY A 279 -16.58 15.05 -6.87
N TYR A 280 -16.72 14.03 -7.73
CA TYR A 280 -18.00 13.71 -8.40
C TYR A 280 -18.90 12.76 -7.61
N GLU A 281 -18.32 11.90 -6.74
CA GLU A 281 -19.04 10.85 -6.02
C GLU A 281 -19.59 11.31 -4.64
N SER A 282 -19.55 12.62 -4.35
CA SER A 282 -19.96 13.29 -3.11
C SER A 282 -21.48 13.24 -2.78
N GLY A 283 -22.20 12.22 -3.24
CA GLY A 283 -23.67 12.08 -3.12
C GLY A 283 -24.17 11.09 -2.06
N LYS A 284 -23.33 10.12 -1.65
CA LYS A 284 -23.52 9.17 -0.53
C LYS A 284 -22.24 8.34 -0.37
N ASP A 285 -21.99 7.92 0.87
CA ASP A 285 -21.01 6.90 1.25
C ASP A 285 -19.62 7.10 0.63
N GLU A 286 -18.80 7.93 1.29
CA GLU A 286 -17.39 8.14 0.93
C GLU A 286 -16.64 6.80 0.91
N TYR A 287 -16.43 6.20 -0.26
CA TYR A 287 -15.58 5.01 -0.42
C TYR A 287 -14.11 5.43 -0.46
N PRO A 288 -13.29 5.11 0.54
CA PRO A 288 -11.79 6.20 0.66
C PRO A 288 -10.91 5.86 -0.61
N LEU A 289 -10.71 6.84 -1.50
CA LEU A 289 -9.73 6.77 -2.62
C LEU A 289 -8.27 6.83 -2.12
N TRP A 290 -8.08 6.69 -0.80
CA TRP A 290 -6.83 6.77 -0.04
C TRP A 290 -5.77 5.85 -0.61
N SER A 291 -6.07 4.56 -0.84
CA SER A 291 -5.08 3.62 -1.37
C SER A 291 -4.57 4.04 -2.75
N ALA A 292 -5.45 4.56 -3.62
CA ALA A 292 -5.07 5.01 -4.96
C ALA A 292 -4.20 6.26 -4.89
N ILE A 293 -4.63 7.28 -4.14
CA ILE A 293 -3.87 8.54 -4.02
C ILE A 293 -2.58 8.35 -3.23
N SER A 294 -2.55 7.51 -2.19
CA SER A 294 -1.37 7.28 -1.36
C SER A 294 -0.29 6.51 -2.10
N ILE A 295 -0.67 5.50 -2.89
CA ILE A 295 0.28 4.75 -3.73
C ILE A 295 0.79 5.64 -4.87
N CYS A 296 -0.09 6.44 -5.50
CA CYS A 296 0.30 7.37 -6.55
C CYS A 296 1.26 8.46 -6.03
N VAL A 297 0.97 9.06 -4.88
CA VAL A 297 1.84 10.05 -4.22
C VAL A 297 3.14 9.42 -3.70
N SER A 298 3.09 8.19 -3.20
CA SER A 298 4.30 7.43 -2.82
C SER A 298 5.22 7.13 -3.99
N ALA A 299 4.65 6.90 -5.19
CA ALA A 299 5.38 6.74 -6.44
C ALA A 299 5.96 8.06 -6.94
N GLN A 300 5.19 9.16 -6.90
CA GLN A 300 5.69 10.51 -7.19
C GLN A 300 6.86 10.89 -6.28
N ALA A 301 6.70 10.72 -4.97
CA ALA A 301 7.77 10.98 -4.00
C ALA A 301 9.02 10.12 -4.27
N LEU A 302 8.85 8.83 -4.58
CA LEU A 302 9.99 7.96 -4.90
C LEU A 302 10.71 8.41 -6.19
N LEU A 303 9.96 8.81 -7.21
CA LEU A 303 10.50 9.33 -8.46
C LEU A 303 11.29 10.62 -8.20
N TYR A 304 10.68 11.61 -7.54
CA TYR A 304 11.31 12.91 -7.32
C TYR A 304 12.52 12.84 -6.39
N SER A 305 12.45 12.07 -5.30
CA SER A 305 13.62 11.82 -4.43
C SER A 305 14.75 11.08 -5.16
N SER A 306 14.47 10.38 -6.26
CA SER A 306 15.50 9.73 -7.09
C SER A 306 16.20 10.67 -8.09
N TYR A 307 15.66 11.86 -8.34
CA TYR A 307 16.17 12.80 -9.36
C TYR A 307 16.35 14.27 -8.89
N GLY A 308 15.83 14.67 -7.73
CA GLY A 308 15.91 16.07 -7.25
C GLY A 308 17.28 16.52 -6.74
N CYS A 309 18.15 15.59 -6.34
CA CYS A 309 19.51 15.89 -5.87
C CYS A 309 20.54 15.62 -6.98
N PRO A 310 21.43 16.59 -7.33
CA PRO A 310 22.38 16.42 -8.43
C PRO A 310 23.52 15.46 -8.06
N ASP A 311 23.92 15.43 -6.80
CA ASP A 311 24.98 14.56 -6.26
C ASP A 311 24.45 13.19 -5.78
N ALA A 312 23.25 12.79 -6.23
CA ALA A 312 22.63 11.52 -5.87
C ALA A 312 23.53 10.32 -6.25
N PRO A 313 23.75 9.33 -5.37
CA PRO A 313 24.64 8.20 -5.64
C PRO A 313 24.33 7.49 -6.97
N GLY A 314 25.26 7.59 -7.92
CA GLY A 314 25.14 7.06 -9.29
C GLY A 314 25.07 8.12 -10.39
N THR A 315 25.00 9.43 -10.10
CA THR A 315 25.17 10.49 -11.11
C THR A 315 26.65 10.74 -11.48
N SER A 316 27.58 10.42 -10.57
CA SER A 316 28.99 10.85 -10.54
C SER A 316 29.87 10.47 -11.74
N SER A 317 29.38 9.65 -12.67
CA SER A 317 30.12 9.16 -13.84
C SER A 317 29.45 9.50 -15.18
N ARG A 318 28.34 10.26 -15.18
CA ARG A 318 27.55 10.56 -16.39
C ARG A 318 27.91 11.92 -16.98
N ALA A 319 27.86 12.02 -18.31
CA ALA A 319 27.78 13.32 -18.98
C ALA A 319 26.44 13.98 -18.60
N ARG A 320 26.47 15.22 -18.10
CA ARG A 320 25.25 15.95 -17.72
C ARG A 320 24.48 16.38 -18.97
N LEU A 321 23.38 15.67 -19.24
CA LEU A 321 22.44 15.95 -20.33
C LEU A 321 21.46 17.05 -19.93
N ALA A 322 20.90 17.80 -20.90
CA ALA A 322 19.84 18.78 -20.63
C ALA A 322 18.62 18.13 -19.94
N LEU A 323 18.27 16.90 -20.35
CA LEU A 323 17.22 16.06 -19.74
C LEU A 323 17.43 15.81 -18.24
N ASP A 324 18.68 15.80 -17.75
CA ASP A 324 19.00 15.59 -16.32
C ASP A 324 18.60 16.84 -15.52
N THR A 325 18.95 18.04 -16.01
CA THR A 325 18.51 19.32 -15.46
C THR A 325 16.99 19.50 -15.51
N GLU A 326 16.35 19.09 -16.61
CA GLU A 326 14.88 19.13 -16.75
C GLU A 326 14.20 18.20 -15.75
N MET A 327 14.65 16.94 -15.63
CA MET A 327 14.07 15.98 -14.70
C MET A 327 14.35 16.36 -13.23
N GLN A 328 15.50 16.98 -12.95
CA GLN A 328 15.79 17.57 -11.65
C GLN A 328 14.82 18.71 -11.33
N GLY A 329 14.58 19.63 -12.27
CA GLY A 329 13.61 20.73 -12.12
C GLY A 329 12.19 20.24 -11.83
N LEU A 330 11.71 19.27 -12.63
CA LEU A 330 10.42 18.60 -12.41
C LEU A 330 10.35 17.89 -11.03
N SER A 331 11.48 17.38 -10.54
CA SER A 331 11.55 16.71 -9.24
C SER A 331 11.56 17.68 -8.06
N VAL A 332 12.27 18.80 -8.16
CA VAL A 332 12.29 19.84 -7.12
C VAL A 332 10.91 20.49 -7.00
N GLU A 333 10.29 20.86 -8.13
CA GLU A 333 8.92 21.39 -8.13
C GLU A 333 7.91 20.32 -7.66
N GLY A 334 8.07 19.07 -8.09
CA GLY A 334 7.28 17.95 -7.62
C GLY A 334 7.34 17.76 -6.10
N LEU A 335 8.53 17.87 -5.49
CA LEU A 335 8.71 17.84 -4.03
C LEU A 335 8.09 19.08 -3.36
N ARG A 336 8.18 20.26 -3.96
CA ARG A 336 7.57 21.50 -3.44
C ARG A 336 6.04 21.36 -3.39
N VAL A 337 5.41 20.85 -4.45
CA VAL A 337 3.98 20.55 -4.51
C VAL A 337 3.56 19.44 -3.53
N LEU A 338 4.44 18.47 -3.24
CA LEU A 338 4.20 17.47 -2.19
C LEU A 338 4.27 18.05 -0.77
N ALA A 339 5.15 19.01 -0.52
CA ALA A 339 5.30 19.69 0.76
C ALA A 339 4.18 20.71 1.03
N SER A 340 3.93 21.65 0.11
CA SER A 340 3.05 22.81 0.35
C SER A 340 1.57 22.55 0.08
N SER A 341 1.22 21.57 -0.76
CA SER A 341 -0.16 21.40 -1.27
C SER A 341 -0.72 19.99 -1.11
N THR A 342 -0.04 18.98 -1.66
CA THR A 342 -0.57 17.60 -1.65
C THR A 342 -0.51 16.98 -0.26
N GLY A 343 0.59 17.16 0.49
CA GLY A 343 0.69 16.73 1.88
C GLY A 343 -0.44 17.29 2.75
N PRO A 344 -0.59 18.63 2.87
CA PRO A 344 -1.65 19.27 3.64
C PRO A 344 -3.07 18.79 3.28
N ARG A 345 -3.37 18.64 1.99
CA ARG A 345 -4.67 18.08 1.54
C ARG A 345 -4.88 16.64 1.95
N LEU A 346 -3.84 15.81 1.97
CA LEU A 346 -3.93 14.42 2.45
C LEU A 346 -4.02 14.32 3.98
N ALA A 347 -3.38 15.23 4.71
CA ALA A 347 -3.37 15.25 6.18
C ALA A 347 -4.73 15.58 6.80
N GLN A 348 -5.58 16.31 6.06
CA GLN A 348 -6.96 16.63 6.42
C GLN A 348 -7.92 15.43 6.35
N ILE A 349 -7.54 14.32 5.71
CA ILE A 349 -8.44 13.21 5.41
C ILE A 349 -8.46 12.20 6.57
N PRO A 350 -9.60 11.97 7.25
CA PRO A 350 -9.68 10.97 8.32
C PRO A 350 -9.58 9.57 7.72
N THR A 351 -8.45 8.89 7.96
CA THR A 351 -8.18 7.57 7.40
C THR A 351 -7.39 6.68 8.35
N GLN A 352 -7.57 5.38 8.19
CA GLN A 352 -6.87 4.33 8.93
C GLN A 352 -6.07 3.41 7.98
N CYS A 353 -5.88 3.81 6.71
CA CYS A 353 -5.09 3.06 5.75
C CYS A 353 -3.58 3.20 6.06
N PRO A 354 -2.83 2.11 6.32
CA PRO A 354 -1.41 2.18 6.68
C PRO A 354 -0.51 2.74 5.56
N PHE A 355 -0.95 2.65 4.30
CA PHE A 355 -0.20 3.20 3.15
C PHE A 355 -0.04 4.74 3.21
N MET A 356 -0.93 5.44 3.91
CA MET A 356 -0.85 6.90 4.09
C MET A 356 0.34 7.33 4.95
N ALA A 357 0.85 6.45 5.81
CA ALA A 357 2.00 6.75 6.68
C ALA A 357 3.25 7.12 5.86
N ARG A 358 3.49 6.43 4.72
CA ARG A 358 4.57 6.79 3.79
C ARG A 358 4.36 8.17 3.17
N CYS A 359 3.13 8.55 2.83
CA CYS A 359 2.85 9.87 2.25
C CYS A 359 3.16 10.99 3.23
N PHE A 360 2.75 10.85 4.50
CA PHE A 360 3.07 11.82 5.53
C PHE A 360 4.57 11.88 5.82
N TYR A 361 5.26 10.72 5.87
CA TYR A 361 6.72 10.67 5.99
C TYR A 361 7.46 11.36 4.84
N ALA A 362 7.06 11.07 3.59
CA ALA A 362 7.68 11.65 2.40
C ALA A 362 7.43 13.16 2.29
N SER A 363 6.19 13.61 2.53
CA SER A 363 5.85 15.04 2.57
C SER A 363 6.57 15.75 3.72
N ALA A 364 6.65 15.17 4.92
CA ALA A 364 7.42 15.73 6.04
C ALA A 364 8.92 15.84 5.71
N THR A 365 9.49 14.85 5.04
CA THR A 365 10.88 14.86 4.58
C THR A 365 11.13 15.95 3.53
N ALA A 366 10.19 16.15 2.59
CA ALA A 366 10.24 17.25 1.63
C ALA A 366 10.13 18.62 2.33
N CYS A 367 9.18 18.80 3.26
CA CYS A 367 9.07 20.01 4.07
C CYS A 367 10.36 20.32 4.82
N ALA A 368 10.97 19.31 5.46
CA ALA A 368 12.21 19.45 6.21
C ALA A 368 13.40 19.89 5.34
N TRP A 369 13.40 19.53 4.05
CA TRP A 369 14.41 20.01 3.11
C TRP A 369 14.22 21.51 2.81
N PHE A 370 13.03 21.94 2.37
CA PHE A 370 12.76 23.36 2.08
C PHE A 370 12.87 24.28 3.30
N ILE A 371 12.49 23.82 4.50
CA ILE A 371 12.65 24.61 5.74
C ILE A 371 14.13 24.87 6.07
N ARG A 372 15.02 23.93 5.73
CA ARG A 372 16.47 24.07 5.99
C ARG A 372 17.16 24.97 4.98
N GLU A 373 16.73 24.94 3.71
CA GLU A 373 17.28 25.73 2.62
C GLU A 373 16.66 27.14 2.56
N ASP A 374 15.35 27.23 2.31
CA ASP A 374 14.61 28.46 2.01
C ASP A 374 14.02 29.14 3.27
N ARG A 375 13.87 28.40 4.38
CA ARG A 375 13.26 28.85 5.65
C ARG A 375 11.80 29.33 5.56
N GLU A 376 11.04 28.80 4.60
CA GLU A 376 9.64 29.18 4.37
C GLU A 376 8.71 28.81 5.55
N PRO A 377 8.02 29.77 6.18
CA PRO A 377 7.20 29.50 7.37
C PRO A 377 5.91 28.73 7.05
N GLU A 378 5.35 28.88 5.85
CA GLU A 378 4.15 28.17 5.42
C GLU A 378 4.38 26.64 5.35
N ILE A 379 5.60 26.24 4.99
CA ILE A 379 6.02 24.83 4.93
C ILE A 379 6.19 24.24 6.34
N LEU A 380 6.46 25.05 7.37
CA LEU A 380 6.52 24.59 8.77
C LEU A 380 5.15 24.16 9.30
N ASP A 381 4.07 24.87 8.97
CA ASP A 381 2.72 24.47 9.35
C ASP A 381 2.22 23.26 8.53
N ALA A 382 2.70 23.10 7.29
CA ALA A 382 2.52 21.85 6.54
C ALA A 382 3.26 20.68 7.22
N LEU A 383 4.51 20.86 7.66
CA LEU A 383 5.28 19.85 8.39
C LEU A 383 4.59 19.43 9.71
N ARG A 384 4.08 20.40 10.48
CA ARG A 384 3.30 20.16 11.70
C ARG A 384 2.07 19.29 11.43
N GLN A 385 1.33 19.58 10.35
CA GLN A 385 0.20 18.75 9.91
C GLN A 385 0.64 17.33 9.56
N MET A 386 1.75 17.13 8.83
CA MET A 386 2.20 15.79 8.41
C MET A 386 2.57 14.93 9.63
N VAL A 387 3.32 15.50 10.57
CA VAL A 387 3.73 14.81 11.80
C VAL A 387 2.52 14.54 12.71
N SER A 388 1.52 15.41 12.73
CA SER A 388 0.26 15.19 13.45
C SER A 388 -0.53 14.02 12.87
N SER A 389 -0.77 14.00 11.55
CA SER A 389 -1.50 12.90 10.90
C SER A 389 -0.75 11.58 10.94
N LEU A 390 0.59 11.59 10.94
CA LEU A 390 1.41 10.40 11.17
C LEU A 390 1.27 9.88 12.62
N LYS A 391 1.27 10.75 13.63
CA LYS A 391 0.94 10.39 15.03
C LYS A 391 -0.50 9.86 15.16
N GLY A 392 -1.43 10.36 14.33
CA GLY A 392 -2.80 9.86 14.22
C GLY A 392 -2.93 8.42 13.70
N LEU A 393 -1.90 7.89 13.01
CA LEU A 393 -1.82 6.49 12.56
C LEU A 393 -1.15 5.55 13.58
N SER A 394 -1.04 5.95 14.85
CA SER A 394 -0.37 5.22 15.95
C SER A 394 -0.83 3.77 16.20
N ARG A 395 -1.97 3.33 15.65
CA ARG A 395 -2.36 1.92 15.55
C ARG A 395 -1.32 1.07 14.82
N TRP A 396 -0.67 1.63 13.81
CA TRP A 396 0.23 0.94 12.89
C TRP A 396 1.69 1.18 13.27
N GLY A 397 2.44 0.11 13.52
CA GLY A 397 3.85 0.22 13.93
C GLY A 397 4.73 0.96 12.91
N VAL A 398 4.39 0.86 11.62
CA VAL A 398 5.10 1.58 10.55
C VAL A 398 5.02 3.11 10.69
N ALA A 399 3.98 3.65 11.32
CA ALA A 399 3.90 5.08 11.63
C ALA A 399 4.90 5.50 12.73
N GLY A 400 5.17 4.61 13.69
CA GLY A 400 6.20 4.79 14.71
C GLY A 400 7.61 4.77 14.12
N GLU A 401 7.91 3.81 13.24
CA GLU A 401 9.20 3.76 12.54
C GLU A 401 9.46 5.02 11.69
N TYR A 402 8.45 5.50 10.94
CA TYR A 402 8.58 6.75 10.20
C TYR A 402 8.78 7.98 11.11
N LEU A 403 8.16 8.02 12.29
CA LEU A 403 8.42 9.09 13.27
C LEU A 403 9.86 9.03 13.81
N ALA A 404 10.37 7.83 14.12
CA ALA A 404 11.76 7.64 14.54
C ALA A 404 12.76 8.02 13.45
N LEU A 405 12.46 7.77 12.17
CA LEU A 405 13.28 8.22 11.04
C LEU A 405 13.26 9.76 10.88
N LEU A 406 12.13 10.42 11.14
CA LEU A 406 12.06 11.89 11.18
C LEU A 406 12.80 12.49 12.39
N GLU A 407 12.82 11.79 13.53
CA GLU A 407 13.61 12.17 14.71
C GLU A 407 15.11 12.04 14.44
N GLN A 408 15.55 10.88 13.94
CA GLN A 408 16.94 10.62 13.54
C GLN A 408 17.42 11.59 12.44
N GLY A 409 16.54 11.94 11.51
CA GLY A 409 16.79 12.95 10.47
C GLY A 409 16.76 14.40 10.98
N GLY A 410 16.60 14.64 12.29
CA GLY A 410 16.54 15.96 12.92
C GLY A 410 15.36 16.83 12.46
N THR A 411 14.31 16.22 11.93
CA THR A 411 13.14 16.90 11.34
C THR A 411 12.16 17.35 12.42
N LEU A 412 11.97 16.55 13.49
CA LEU A 412 11.08 16.94 14.59
C LEU A 412 11.57 18.20 15.31
N ASN A 413 12.89 18.35 15.46
CA ASN A 413 13.53 19.53 16.03
C ASN A 413 13.15 20.85 15.31
N LEU A 414 12.76 20.81 14.03
CA LEU A 414 12.29 21.99 13.28
C LEU A 414 10.91 22.48 13.74
N ILE A 415 10.12 21.60 14.36
CA ILE A 415 8.78 21.89 14.90
C ILE A 415 8.90 22.43 16.33
N ASP A 416 9.76 21.82 17.13
CA ASP A 416 9.93 22.09 18.57
C ASP A 416 10.74 23.35 18.86
N THR A 417 11.42 23.94 17.87
CA THR A 417 11.89 25.32 17.94
C THR A 417 10.73 26.31 17.84
N GLU A 418 10.14 26.64 18.99
CA GLU A 418 9.45 27.93 19.12
C GLU A 418 10.40 29.07 18.75
N PRO A 419 9.90 30.17 18.13
CA PRO A 419 10.74 31.32 17.86
C PRO A 419 11.22 31.92 19.18
N ILE A 420 12.54 32.08 19.34
CA ILE A 420 13.12 32.79 20.47
C ILE A 420 12.57 34.22 20.44
N THR A 421 11.66 34.53 21.36
CA THR A 421 11.14 35.88 21.55
C THR A 421 12.29 36.78 22.02
N VAL A 422 12.53 37.86 21.27
CA VAL A 422 13.66 38.79 21.50
C VAL A 422 13.32 39.79 22.61
N ASP A 423 12.82 39.26 23.73
CA ASP A 423 12.50 39.99 24.97
C ASP A 423 13.32 39.49 26.18
N SER A 424 14.12 38.42 26.01
CA SER A 424 15.02 37.90 27.05
C SER A 424 16.37 38.62 27.14
N LEU A 425 16.64 39.59 26.27
CA LEU A 425 17.86 40.42 26.25
C LEU A 425 17.60 41.91 26.59
N SER A 426 16.37 42.28 26.96
CA SER A 426 15.95 43.66 27.22
C SER A 426 15.66 43.97 28.70
N GLN A 427 15.81 43.02 29.63
CA GLN A 427 15.49 43.17 31.06
C GLN A 427 16.66 42.91 32.04
N SER A 428 17.91 42.84 31.57
CA SER A 428 19.12 42.64 32.42
C SER A 428 20.05 43.86 32.48
N VAL A 429 19.60 45.02 31.98
CA VAL A 429 20.22 46.33 32.21
C VAL A 429 19.11 47.30 32.63
N TRP A 430 19.39 48.18 33.59
CA TRP A 430 18.45 49.11 34.25
C TRP A 430 17.47 48.51 35.26
N LEU A 431 17.98 48.05 36.41
CA LEU A 431 17.26 48.23 37.70
C LEU A 431 18.20 48.16 38.93
N GLY A 432 18.69 49.32 39.37
CA GLY A 432 19.21 49.57 40.73
C GLY A 432 20.65 49.10 41.05
N GLY A 433 21.44 49.96 41.70
CA GLY A 433 22.79 49.69 42.19
C GLY A 433 23.63 50.94 42.36
#